data_AF-A0A1A1ZXB8-F1
#
_entry.id   AF-A0A1A1ZXB8-F1
#
_cell.length_a   1.000
_cell.length_b   1.000
_cell.length_c   1.000
_cell.angle_alpha   90.00
_cell.angle_beta   90.00
_cell.angle_gamma   90.00
#
_symmetry.space_group_name_H-M   'P 1'
#
loop_
_entity.id
_entity.type
_entity.pdbx_description
1 polymer ?
#
loop_
_entity_poly.entity_id
_entity_poly.type
_entity_poly.pdbx_seq_one_letter_code
_entity_poly.pdbx_strand_id
1 'polypeptide(L)'
;MALRQPATTSAFELRVARRRDAATGIIGLDLIAPEGTDLPPWQPGAHLEFLLPGPDGTEMIRHYSLCGDPADRGVYRFGVLEDTEGRGGSAYVHAHLHEGASVRVSGPHNHFPLHQAADSYLFVAGGIGITPILAMARAAATEDRPWRAVYLARSRDRLAFADELLELGGDRVTIWVDDEMGQFDLAALVTELAPGTGVYACGPGRMLDALTELHRADAGWQLNLERFAAAPIDATGDVDFEVVTVSSGASYPVPAGCSILEVLRKNGMAVDFSCSEGVCGTCETAVVEGLPEHRDAVLSAEEREANDTMMICVSRARTARLVLDI
;
A
#
# COMPACT_ATOMS: atom_id res chain seq x y z
N MET A 1 12.46 23.16 -0.07
CA MET A 1 11.29 23.53 0.74
C MET A 1 10.10 22.77 0.16
N ALA A 2 9.95 21.50 0.56
CA ALA A 2 8.89 20.63 0.05
C ALA A 2 7.55 21.18 0.52
N LEU A 3 6.65 21.43 -0.43
CA LEU A 3 5.29 21.87 -0.16
C LEU A 3 4.59 20.75 0.61
N ARG A 4 4.39 20.95 1.92
CA ARG A 4 3.50 20.13 2.74
C ARG A 4 2.12 20.16 2.08
N GLN A 5 1.64 19.02 1.56
CA GLN A 5 0.25 18.87 1.19
C GLN A 5 -0.59 18.88 2.48
N PRO A 6 -1.71 19.63 2.54
CA PRO A 6 -2.57 19.60 3.71
C PRO A 6 -3.23 18.21 3.84
N ALA A 7 -3.02 17.56 4.98
CA ALA A 7 -3.72 16.35 5.37
C ALA A 7 -5.18 16.69 5.71
N THR A 8 -6.10 16.35 4.80
CA THR A 8 -7.46 15.82 5.02
C THR A 8 -8.31 16.04 3.76
N THR A 9 -8.30 15.08 2.83
CA THR A 9 -9.39 14.98 1.86
C THR A 9 -10.60 14.46 2.63
N SER A 10 -11.69 15.24 2.70
CA SER A 10 -12.90 14.84 3.42
C SER A 10 -13.43 13.49 2.90
N ALA A 11 -13.76 12.56 3.80
CA ALA A 11 -14.31 11.27 3.41
C ALA A 11 -15.61 11.44 2.60
N PHE A 12 -15.79 10.63 1.57
CA PHE A 12 -16.96 10.61 0.70
C PHE A 12 -17.47 9.17 0.51
N GLU A 13 -18.70 9.03 0.03
CA GLU A 13 -19.35 7.73 -0.15
C GLU A 13 -19.25 7.27 -1.61
N LEU A 14 -18.99 5.99 -1.80
CA LEU A 14 -19.05 5.31 -3.09
C LEU A 14 -20.01 4.12 -3.01
N ARG A 15 -20.57 3.73 -4.14
CA ARG A 15 -21.43 2.55 -4.27
C ARG A 15 -20.79 1.51 -5.19
N VAL A 16 -20.87 0.24 -4.80
CA VAL A 16 -20.44 -0.89 -5.63
C VAL A 16 -21.38 -0.99 -6.82
N ALA A 17 -20.89 -0.62 -8.01
CA ALA A 17 -21.62 -0.80 -9.26
C ALA A 17 -21.49 -2.24 -9.77
N ARG A 18 -20.32 -2.84 -9.59
CA ARG A 18 -20.04 -4.21 -10.03
C ARG A 18 -19.09 -4.91 -9.07
N ARG A 19 -19.38 -6.18 -8.79
CA ARG A 19 -18.48 -7.10 -8.09
C ARG A 19 -18.23 -8.32 -8.96
N ARG A 20 -16.98 -8.76 -9.04
CA ARG A 20 -16.58 -9.97 -9.78
C ARG A 20 -15.51 -10.72 -9.02
N ASP A 21 -15.45 -12.03 -9.17
CA ASP A 21 -14.31 -12.80 -8.72
C ASP A 21 -13.21 -12.62 -9.78
N ALA A 22 -12.12 -11.94 -9.42
CA ALA A 22 -11.04 -11.60 -10.35
C ALA A 22 -9.98 -12.71 -10.41
N ALA A 23 -9.82 -13.46 -9.32
CA ALA A 23 -8.97 -14.64 -9.18
C ALA A 23 -9.31 -15.34 -7.85
N THR A 24 -8.72 -16.50 -7.58
CA THR A 24 -8.85 -17.19 -6.29
C THR A 24 -8.43 -16.28 -5.14
N GLY A 25 -9.39 -16.00 -4.25
CA GLY A 25 -9.21 -15.11 -3.09
C GLY A 25 -9.17 -13.62 -3.43
N ILE A 26 -9.41 -13.22 -4.68
CA ILE A 26 -9.34 -11.82 -5.12
C ILE A 26 -10.67 -11.42 -5.76
N ILE A 27 -11.32 -10.39 -5.20
CA ILE A 27 -12.49 -9.76 -5.83
C ILE A 27 -12.07 -8.49 -6.57
N GLY A 28 -12.73 -8.25 -7.70
CA GLY A 28 -12.72 -6.99 -8.40
C GLY A 28 -13.96 -6.16 -8.05
N LEU A 29 -13.74 -4.88 -7.74
CA LEU A 29 -14.81 -3.92 -7.44
C LEU A 29 -14.74 -2.76 -8.41
N ASP A 30 -15.87 -2.40 -9.00
CA ASP A 30 -16.07 -1.12 -9.68
C ASP A 30 -16.97 -0.26 -8.78
N LEU A 31 -16.42 0.87 -8.31
CA LEU A 31 -17.09 1.80 -7.41
C LEU A 31 -17.42 3.10 -8.15
N ILE A 32 -18.63 3.60 -7.94
CA ILE A 32 -19.14 4.84 -8.57
C ILE A 32 -19.66 5.80 -7.52
N ALA A 33 -19.75 7.08 -7.85
CA ALA A 33 -20.48 8.03 -7.02
C ALA A 33 -21.96 7.60 -6.93
N PRO A 34 -22.62 7.65 -5.76
CA PRO A 34 -24.02 7.26 -5.60
C PRO A 34 -24.96 7.97 -6.59
N GLU A 35 -24.70 9.24 -6.85
CA GLU A 35 -25.43 10.12 -7.77
C GLU A 35 -24.97 10.01 -9.23
N GLY A 36 -23.97 9.18 -9.53
CA GLY A 36 -23.41 9.00 -10.88
C GLY A 36 -22.60 10.18 -11.39
N THR A 37 -22.12 11.05 -10.51
CA THR A 37 -21.23 12.17 -10.86
C THR A 37 -19.79 11.72 -11.08
N ASP A 38 -19.01 12.55 -11.78
CA ASP A 38 -17.57 12.35 -11.94
C ASP A 38 -16.86 12.22 -10.59
N LEU A 39 -16.00 11.21 -10.49
CA LEU A 39 -15.11 10.98 -9.37
C LEU A 39 -13.89 11.92 -9.43
N PRO A 40 -13.22 12.19 -8.29
CA PRO A 40 -11.98 12.93 -8.29
C PRO A 40 -10.93 12.36 -9.28
N PRO A 41 -10.12 13.19 -9.93
CA PRO A 41 -9.05 12.68 -10.80
C PRO A 41 -7.97 11.99 -9.95
N TRP A 42 -7.29 11.01 -10.54
CA TRP A 42 -6.19 10.28 -9.92
C TRP A 42 -5.08 10.01 -10.93
N GLN A 43 -3.92 9.59 -10.43
CA GLN A 43 -2.75 9.22 -11.24
C GLN A 43 -2.35 7.77 -10.95
N PRO A 44 -1.74 7.04 -11.90
CA PRO A 44 -1.22 5.69 -11.67
C PRO A 44 -0.40 5.60 -10.37
N GLY A 45 -0.64 4.51 -9.62
CA GLY A 45 -0.08 4.31 -8.27
C GLY A 45 -0.92 4.90 -7.13
N ALA A 46 -1.98 5.65 -7.44
CA ALA A 46 -2.87 6.15 -6.40
C ALA A 46 -3.70 5.03 -5.75
N HIS A 47 -4.08 5.25 -4.49
CA HIS A 47 -4.97 4.40 -3.72
C HIS A 47 -6.06 5.22 -3.03
N LEU A 48 -7.12 4.54 -2.60
CA LEU A 48 -8.07 5.07 -1.64
C LEU A 48 -7.92 4.37 -0.30
N GLU A 49 -8.26 5.09 0.75
CA GLU A 49 -8.46 4.55 2.08
C GLU A 49 -9.94 4.17 2.22
N PHE A 50 -10.23 2.93 2.59
CA PHE A 50 -11.57 2.42 2.85
C PHE A 50 -11.81 2.50 4.35
N LEU A 51 -12.88 3.19 4.74
CA LEU A 51 -13.30 3.39 6.12
C LEU A 51 -14.34 2.33 6.46
N LEU A 52 -13.89 1.23 7.06
CA LEU A 52 -14.67 0.03 7.31
C LEU A 52 -15.07 -0.07 8.79
N PRO A 53 -16.22 -0.66 9.12
CA PRO A 53 -16.58 -0.91 10.51
C PRO A 53 -15.73 -2.05 11.10
N GLY A 54 -15.15 -1.79 12.26
CA GLY A 54 -14.43 -2.74 13.10
C GLY A 54 -15.37 -3.56 14.01
N PRO A 55 -14.90 -4.72 14.50
CA PRO A 55 -15.71 -5.64 15.31
C PRO A 55 -16.16 -5.05 16.65
N ASP A 56 -15.44 -4.06 17.17
CA ASP A 56 -15.67 -3.36 18.44
C ASP A 56 -16.31 -1.96 18.22
N GLY A 57 -16.81 -1.69 17.01
CA GLY A 57 -17.39 -0.41 16.63
C GLY A 57 -16.36 0.69 16.31
N THR A 58 -15.07 0.36 16.31
CA THR A 58 -14.01 1.25 15.80
C THR A 58 -14.03 1.31 14.26
N GLU A 59 -13.33 2.28 13.67
CA GLU A 59 -13.19 2.38 12.21
C GLU A 59 -11.86 1.74 11.79
N MET A 60 -11.91 0.68 10.98
CA MET A 60 -10.75 0.07 10.34
C MET A 60 -10.46 0.80 9.03
N ILE A 61 -9.21 1.22 8.83
CA ILE A 61 -8.78 1.81 7.55
C ILE A 61 -7.98 0.79 6.74
N ARG A 62 -8.34 0.59 5.48
CA ARG A 62 -7.60 -0.29 4.54
C ARG A 62 -7.33 0.42 3.23
N HIS A 63 -6.13 0.25 2.71
CA HIS A 63 -5.67 0.95 1.52
C HIS A 63 -5.77 0.00 0.34
N TYR A 64 -6.43 0.44 -0.73
CA TYR A 64 -6.52 -0.34 -1.96
C TYR A 64 -6.13 0.51 -3.15
N SER A 65 -5.11 0.06 -3.89
CA SER A 65 -4.63 0.73 -5.09
C SER A 65 -5.69 0.71 -6.19
N LEU A 66 -5.85 1.85 -6.86
CA LEU A 66 -6.69 1.98 -8.04
C LEU A 66 -6.02 1.25 -9.21
N CYS A 67 -6.77 0.35 -9.86
CA CYS A 67 -6.30 -0.44 -11.00
C CYS A 67 -7.13 -0.24 -12.28
N GLY A 68 -7.96 0.80 -12.31
CA GLY A 68 -8.80 1.17 -13.46
C GLY A 68 -8.06 2.01 -14.50
N ASP A 69 -8.84 2.68 -15.36
CA ASP A 69 -8.34 3.70 -16.26
C ASP A 69 -8.45 5.09 -15.61
N PRO A 70 -7.33 5.82 -15.37
CA PRO A 70 -7.38 7.19 -14.85
C PRO A 70 -8.19 8.18 -15.69
N ALA A 71 -8.39 7.91 -16.99
CA ALA A 71 -9.21 8.74 -17.86
C ALA A 71 -10.72 8.52 -17.66
N ASP A 72 -11.13 7.37 -17.12
CA ASP A 72 -12.53 7.10 -16.80
C ASP A 72 -12.87 7.70 -15.43
N ARG A 73 -13.52 8.87 -15.44
CA ARG A 73 -13.97 9.54 -14.22
C ARG A 73 -15.30 9.02 -13.70
N GLY A 74 -15.95 8.09 -14.40
CA GLY A 74 -17.20 7.49 -13.95
C GLY A 74 -17.01 6.36 -12.94
N VAL A 75 -15.81 5.76 -12.87
CA VAL A 75 -15.57 4.55 -12.08
C VAL A 75 -14.17 4.50 -11.48
N TYR A 76 -14.10 4.07 -10.22
CA TYR A 76 -12.87 3.60 -9.60
C TYR A 76 -12.87 2.08 -9.55
N ARG A 77 -11.76 1.46 -9.95
CA ARG A 77 -11.61 0.00 -9.94
C ARG A 77 -10.55 -0.44 -8.95
N PHE A 78 -10.84 -1.52 -8.24
CA PHE A 78 -9.97 -2.11 -7.23
C PHE A 78 -9.89 -3.64 -7.39
N GLY A 79 -8.75 -4.20 -7.00
CA GLY A 79 -8.59 -5.62 -6.70
C GLY A 79 -8.31 -5.80 -5.21
N VAL A 80 -9.10 -6.64 -4.54
CA VAL A 80 -9.00 -6.87 -3.09
C VAL A 80 -8.72 -8.35 -2.83
N LEU A 81 -7.50 -8.66 -2.39
CA LEU A 81 -7.13 -9.97 -1.88
C LEU A 81 -7.72 -10.17 -0.48
N GLU A 82 -8.37 -11.31 -0.25
CA GLU A 82 -8.74 -11.75 1.09
C GLU A 82 -7.47 -12.21 1.83
N ASP A 83 -7.20 -11.56 2.95
CA ASP A 83 -6.12 -11.95 3.84
C ASP A 83 -6.74 -12.68 5.03
N THR A 84 -6.64 -14.01 5.01
CA THR A 84 -7.25 -14.90 6.00
C THR A 84 -6.58 -14.81 7.37
N GLU A 85 -5.33 -14.32 7.43
CA GLU A 85 -4.59 -14.09 8.69
C GLU A 85 -4.58 -12.60 9.07
N GLY A 86 -5.26 -11.77 8.28
CA GLY A 86 -5.24 -10.33 8.43
C GLY A 86 -6.13 -9.80 9.56
N ARG A 87 -6.08 -8.48 9.73
CA ARG A 87 -6.84 -7.72 10.75
C ARG A 87 -8.33 -7.53 10.38
N GLY A 88 -8.96 -8.49 9.70
CA GLY A 88 -10.40 -8.50 9.39
C GLY A 88 -10.92 -7.54 8.30
N GLY A 89 -10.14 -6.54 7.87
CA GLY A 89 -10.61 -5.54 6.90
C GLY A 89 -10.91 -6.09 5.51
N SER A 90 -10.01 -6.92 4.95
CA SER A 90 -10.24 -7.59 3.65
C SER A 90 -11.40 -8.58 3.74
N ALA A 91 -11.49 -9.37 4.81
CA ALA A 91 -12.63 -10.25 5.06
C ALA A 91 -13.96 -9.48 5.10
N TYR A 92 -13.99 -8.30 5.75
CA TYR A 92 -15.19 -7.44 5.75
C TYR A 92 -15.57 -7.03 4.32
N VAL A 93 -14.61 -6.57 3.53
CA VAL A 93 -14.85 -6.17 2.13
C VAL A 93 -15.41 -7.33 1.31
N HIS A 94 -14.84 -8.53 1.45
CA HIS A 94 -15.29 -9.73 0.74
C HIS A 94 -16.71 -10.14 1.11
N ALA A 95 -17.07 -10.03 2.40
CA ALA A 95 -18.35 -10.47 2.94
C ALA A 95 -19.48 -9.43 2.81
N HIS A 96 -19.18 -8.13 2.67
CA HIS A 96 -20.20 -7.07 2.74
C HIS A 96 -20.27 -6.16 1.51
N LEU A 97 -19.18 -5.97 0.76
CA LEU A 97 -19.20 -5.10 -0.43
C LEU A 97 -19.71 -5.84 -1.67
N HIS A 98 -20.99 -6.21 -1.63
CA HIS A 98 -21.76 -6.71 -2.77
C HIS A 98 -22.28 -5.57 -3.65
N GLU A 99 -22.76 -5.89 -4.86
CA GLU A 99 -23.38 -4.89 -5.74
C GLU A 99 -24.50 -4.12 -5.04
N GLY A 100 -24.48 -2.80 -5.17
CA GLY A 100 -25.39 -1.88 -4.49
C GLY A 100 -24.94 -1.45 -3.09
N ALA A 101 -23.97 -2.13 -2.46
CA ALA A 101 -23.45 -1.72 -1.15
C ALA A 101 -22.70 -0.38 -1.24
N SER A 102 -22.76 0.39 -0.14
CA SER A 102 -22.01 1.63 0.01
C SER A 102 -20.73 1.42 0.83
N VAL A 103 -19.71 2.23 0.55
CA VAL A 103 -18.48 2.31 1.34
C VAL A 103 -18.02 3.75 1.45
N ARG A 104 -17.59 4.16 2.65
CA ARG A 104 -16.94 5.45 2.87
C ARG A 104 -15.45 5.32 2.52
N VAL A 105 -14.93 6.30 1.80
CA VAL A 105 -13.53 6.35 1.38
C VAL A 105 -12.91 7.74 1.58
N SER A 106 -11.59 7.81 1.70
CA SER A 106 -10.77 9.04 1.59
C SER A 106 -9.70 8.89 0.50
N GLY A 107 -9.26 10.03 -0.04
CA GLY A 107 -8.31 10.11 -1.16
C GLY A 107 -8.91 10.70 -2.44
N PRO A 108 -8.30 10.49 -3.61
CA PRO A 108 -7.11 9.66 -3.86
C PRO A 108 -5.82 10.19 -3.23
N HIS A 109 -4.98 9.28 -2.74
CA HIS A 109 -3.61 9.53 -2.28
C HIS A 109 -2.62 8.80 -3.20
N ASN A 110 -1.41 9.31 -3.39
CA ASN A 110 -0.42 8.64 -4.24
C ASN A 110 0.99 8.73 -3.65
N HIS A 111 1.46 7.58 -3.14
CA HIS A 111 2.83 7.41 -2.62
C HIS A 111 3.70 6.58 -3.56
N PHE A 112 3.16 6.16 -4.71
CA PHE A 112 3.84 5.37 -5.71
C PHE A 112 3.65 5.96 -7.11
N PRO A 113 3.97 7.26 -7.34
CA PRO A 113 3.68 7.91 -8.61
C PRO A 113 4.56 7.36 -9.74
N LEU A 114 3.98 7.19 -10.92
CA LEU A 114 4.74 6.93 -12.15
C LEU A 114 5.50 8.20 -12.58
N HIS A 115 6.82 8.17 -12.46
CA HIS A 115 7.70 9.29 -12.75
C HIS A 115 7.95 9.41 -14.25
N GLN A 116 7.53 10.54 -14.81
CA GLN A 116 7.61 10.84 -16.23
C GLN A 116 9.02 11.08 -16.78
N ALA A 117 10.05 11.07 -15.92
CA ALA A 117 11.43 11.32 -16.33
C ALA A 117 12.15 10.09 -16.90
N ALA A 118 11.57 8.89 -16.78
CA ALA A 118 12.18 7.67 -17.29
C ALA A 118 12.10 7.58 -18.83
N ASP A 119 13.13 6.99 -19.43
CA ASP A 119 13.20 6.75 -20.88
C ASP A 119 12.41 5.49 -21.28
N SER A 120 12.34 4.52 -20.37
CA SER A 120 11.55 3.30 -20.50
C SER A 120 11.15 2.76 -19.13
N TYR A 121 10.22 1.81 -19.09
CA TYR A 121 9.74 1.22 -17.83
C TYR A 121 9.88 -0.29 -17.78
N LEU A 122 10.26 -0.81 -16.61
CA LEU A 122 10.09 -2.21 -16.25
C LEU A 122 9.09 -2.28 -15.10
N PHE A 123 7.97 -2.95 -15.32
CA PHE A 123 6.97 -3.22 -14.30
C PHE A 123 7.12 -4.65 -13.75
N VAL A 124 7.18 -4.81 -12.43
CA VAL A 124 7.28 -6.12 -11.77
C VAL A 124 6.14 -6.26 -10.75
N ALA A 125 5.16 -7.09 -11.08
CA ALA A 125 4.02 -7.35 -10.21
C ALA A 125 4.15 -8.73 -9.57
N GLY A 126 3.87 -8.83 -8.27
CA GLY A 126 3.74 -10.09 -7.55
C GLY A 126 2.35 -10.25 -6.93
N GLY A 127 1.57 -11.24 -7.36
CA GLY A 127 0.24 -11.51 -6.84
C GLY A 127 -0.70 -10.30 -6.94
N ILE A 128 -1.25 -9.83 -5.81
CA ILE A 128 -2.17 -8.69 -5.78
C ILE A 128 -1.47 -7.34 -6.06
N GLY A 129 -0.14 -7.28 -6.01
CA GLY A 129 0.63 -6.10 -6.42
C GLY A 129 0.48 -5.72 -7.90
N ILE A 130 -0.26 -6.52 -8.68
CA ILE A 130 -0.70 -6.16 -10.02
C ILE A 130 -1.56 -4.91 -10.07
N THR A 131 -2.27 -4.54 -8.98
CA THR A 131 -3.23 -3.44 -8.99
C THR A 131 -2.61 -2.07 -9.34
N PRO A 132 -1.59 -1.55 -8.65
CA PRO A 132 -0.95 -0.29 -9.06
C PRO A 132 -0.20 -0.45 -10.39
N ILE A 133 0.40 -1.63 -10.63
CA ILE A 133 1.19 -1.91 -11.83
C ILE A 133 0.33 -1.89 -13.10
N LEU A 134 -0.89 -2.41 -13.06
CA LEU A 134 -1.81 -2.40 -14.21
C LEU A 134 -2.16 -0.97 -14.63
N ALA A 135 -2.41 -0.07 -13.66
CA ALA A 135 -2.66 1.33 -13.94
C ALA A 135 -1.42 2.02 -14.55
N MET A 136 -0.22 1.68 -14.09
CA MET A 136 1.03 2.21 -14.65
C MET A 136 1.31 1.70 -16.06
N ALA A 137 1.14 0.39 -16.30
CA ALA A 137 1.30 -0.21 -17.62
C ALA A 137 0.31 0.38 -18.63
N ARG A 138 -0.94 0.62 -18.21
CA ARG A 138 -1.94 1.32 -19.03
C ARG A 138 -1.49 2.73 -19.39
N ALA A 139 -1.01 3.52 -18.42
CA ALA A 139 -0.51 4.86 -18.69
C ALA A 139 0.68 4.86 -19.66
N ALA A 140 1.66 3.97 -19.45
CA ALA A 140 2.80 3.81 -20.35
C ALA A 140 2.37 3.40 -21.77
N ALA A 141 1.37 2.51 -21.91
CA ALA A 141 0.83 2.11 -23.20
C ALA A 141 0.09 3.26 -23.90
N THR A 142 -0.73 4.03 -23.18
CA THR A 142 -1.46 5.19 -23.72
C THR A 142 -0.53 6.30 -24.21
N GLU A 143 0.60 6.50 -23.52
CA GLU A 143 1.61 7.49 -23.87
C GLU A 143 2.64 6.98 -24.91
N ASP A 144 2.50 5.74 -25.39
CA ASP A 144 3.44 5.06 -26.29
C ASP A 144 4.89 5.05 -25.76
N ARG A 145 5.04 4.97 -24.43
CA ARG A 145 6.34 4.85 -23.77
C ARG A 145 6.87 3.42 -23.92
N PRO A 146 8.18 3.21 -24.13
CA PRO A 146 8.75 1.87 -24.10
C PRO A 146 8.57 1.23 -22.72
N TRP A 147 7.93 0.07 -22.65
CA TRP A 147 7.75 -0.66 -21.39
C TRP A 147 7.74 -2.17 -21.58
N ARG A 148 8.06 -2.87 -20.49
CA ARG A 148 7.87 -4.33 -20.35
C ARG A 148 7.33 -4.64 -18.96
N ALA A 149 6.61 -5.74 -18.81
CA ALA A 149 6.10 -6.18 -17.52
C ALA A 149 6.42 -7.66 -17.26
N VAL A 150 6.65 -7.96 -15.98
CA VAL A 150 6.72 -9.33 -15.47
C VAL A 150 5.67 -9.45 -14.37
N TYR A 151 4.70 -10.35 -14.57
CA TYR A 151 3.67 -10.65 -13.59
C TYR A 151 3.89 -12.05 -13.00
N LEU A 152 4.29 -12.08 -11.73
CA LEU A 152 4.61 -13.26 -10.96
C LEU A 152 3.41 -13.67 -10.10
N ALA A 153 3.06 -14.96 -10.11
CA ALA A 153 2.10 -15.53 -9.17
C ALA A 153 2.54 -16.94 -8.75
N ARG A 154 2.08 -17.38 -7.57
CA ARG A 154 2.34 -18.75 -7.11
C ARG A 154 1.66 -19.78 -8.01
N SER A 155 0.37 -19.59 -8.24
CA SER A 155 -0.50 -20.47 -9.00
C SER A 155 -1.32 -19.66 -10.01
N ARG A 156 -1.69 -20.29 -11.13
CA ARG A 156 -2.36 -19.63 -12.26
C ARG A 156 -3.72 -19.03 -11.89
N ASP A 157 -4.45 -19.67 -11.01
CA ASP A 157 -5.76 -19.23 -10.52
C ASP A 157 -5.69 -17.95 -9.65
N ARG A 158 -4.49 -17.50 -9.26
CA ARG A 158 -4.27 -16.27 -8.50
C ARG A 158 -3.85 -15.07 -9.35
N LEU A 159 -3.82 -15.22 -10.67
CA LEU A 159 -3.49 -14.16 -11.63
C LEU A 159 -4.70 -13.24 -11.87
N ALA A 160 -4.89 -12.25 -10.99
CA ALA A 160 -5.92 -11.24 -11.18
C ALA A 160 -5.55 -10.30 -12.34
N PHE A 161 -6.52 -10.01 -13.22
CA PHE A 161 -6.37 -9.04 -14.32
C PHE A 161 -5.25 -9.36 -15.33
N ALA A 162 -4.79 -10.61 -15.41
CA ALA A 162 -3.74 -11.01 -16.35
C ALA A 162 -4.14 -10.80 -17.81
N ASP A 163 -5.40 -11.11 -18.18
CA ASP A 163 -5.91 -10.89 -19.53
C ASP A 163 -5.87 -9.40 -19.91
N GLU A 164 -6.27 -8.50 -19.01
CA GLU A 164 -6.19 -7.05 -19.25
C GLU A 164 -4.74 -6.58 -19.45
N LEU A 165 -3.79 -7.11 -18.68
CA LEU A 165 -2.38 -6.78 -18.84
C LEU A 165 -1.83 -7.29 -20.19
N LEU A 166 -2.19 -8.52 -20.58
CA LEU A 166 -1.81 -9.12 -21.86
C LEU A 166 -2.42 -8.36 -23.04
N GLU A 167 -3.67 -7.89 -22.94
CA GLU A 167 -4.31 -7.06 -23.96
C GLU A 167 -3.57 -5.72 -24.16
N LEU A 168 -3.00 -5.14 -23.09
CA LEU A 168 -2.22 -3.91 -23.16
C LEU A 168 -0.84 -4.10 -23.80
N GLY A 169 -0.14 -5.20 -23.46
CA GLY A 169 1.28 -5.34 -23.75
C GLY A 169 1.68 -6.45 -24.72
N GLY A 170 0.82 -7.44 -24.95
CA GLY A 170 1.13 -8.64 -25.75
C GLY A 170 2.47 -9.24 -25.36
N ASP A 171 3.38 -9.33 -26.34
CA ASP A 171 4.73 -9.88 -26.17
C ASP A 171 5.64 -9.09 -25.19
N ARG A 172 5.22 -7.89 -24.75
CA ARG A 172 5.93 -7.11 -23.72
C ARG A 172 5.67 -7.60 -22.29
N VAL A 173 4.73 -8.54 -22.12
CA VAL A 173 4.28 -9.04 -20.82
C VAL A 173 4.70 -10.49 -20.66
N THR A 174 5.46 -10.76 -19.60
CA THR A 174 5.79 -12.11 -19.17
C THR A 174 4.93 -12.48 -17.97
N ILE A 175 4.07 -13.49 -18.12
CA ILE A 175 3.39 -14.13 -16.99
C ILE A 175 4.23 -15.32 -16.52
N TRP A 176 4.52 -15.36 -15.23
CA TRP A 176 5.28 -16.45 -14.62
C TRP A 176 4.53 -17.03 -13.43
N VAL A 177 4.37 -18.35 -13.44
CA VAL A 177 3.64 -19.10 -12.41
C VAL A 177 4.62 -20.06 -11.74
N ASP A 178 4.93 -19.80 -10.47
CA ASP A 178 5.97 -20.53 -9.74
C ASP A 178 5.72 -22.04 -9.72
N ASP A 179 4.47 -22.47 -9.47
CA ASP A 179 4.10 -23.89 -9.41
C ASP A 179 4.25 -24.61 -10.77
N GLU A 180 4.31 -23.87 -11.88
CA GLU A 180 4.47 -24.41 -13.23
C GLU A 180 5.90 -24.29 -13.77
N MET A 181 6.61 -23.21 -13.42
CA MET A 181 7.87 -22.80 -14.06
C MET A 181 9.05 -22.72 -13.08
N GLY A 182 8.82 -22.90 -11.77
CA GLY A 182 9.82 -22.69 -10.73
C GLY A 182 9.99 -21.21 -10.38
N GLN A 183 11.04 -20.88 -9.62
CA GLN A 183 11.27 -19.49 -9.21
C GLN A 183 11.76 -18.63 -10.39
N PHE A 184 11.18 -17.43 -10.54
CA PHE A 184 11.63 -16.47 -11.53
C PHE A 184 13.00 -15.87 -11.20
N ASP A 185 13.87 -15.75 -12.20
CA ASP A 185 15.21 -15.16 -12.04
C ASP A 185 15.17 -13.62 -12.15
N LEU A 186 14.99 -12.96 -11.00
CA LEU A 186 15.02 -11.49 -10.91
C LEU A 186 16.39 -10.90 -11.25
N ALA A 187 17.49 -11.63 -11.02
CA ALA A 187 18.83 -11.13 -11.32
C ALA A 187 19.05 -11.05 -12.83
N ALA A 188 18.65 -12.09 -13.57
CA ALA A 188 18.67 -12.08 -15.03
C ALA A 188 17.81 -10.94 -15.61
N LEU A 189 16.63 -10.68 -15.02
CA LEU A 189 15.73 -9.62 -15.47
C LEU A 189 16.38 -8.24 -15.46
N VAL A 190 17.14 -7.91 -14.41
CA VAL A 190 17.71 -6.56 -14.22
C VAL A 190 19.13 -6.39 -14.77
N THR A 191 19.80 -7.47 -15.15
CA THR A 191 21.20 -7.44 -15.63
C THR A 191 21.37 -6.61 -16.91
N GLU A 192 20.40 -6.63 -17.81
CA GLU A 192 20.48 -5.96 -19.13
C GLU A 192 19.56 -4.74 -19.24
N LEU A 193 19.24 -4.10 -18.12
CA LEU A 193 18.42 -2.90 -18.14
C LEU A 193 19.15 -1.73 -18.81
N ALA A 194 18.46 -1.09 -19.76
CA ALA A 194 18.95 0.13 -20.38
C ALA A 194 19.07 1.24 -19.32
N PRO A 195 20.12 2.08 -19.37
CA PRO A 195 20.17 3.31 -18.58
C PRO A 195 18.93 4.16 -18.80
N GLY A 196 18.48 4.88 -17.77
CA GLY A 196 17.25 5.67 -17.81
C GLY A 196 15.96 4.87 -17.59
N THR A 197 16.03 3.55 -17.38
CA THR A 197 14.84 2.74 -17.06
C THR A 197 14.31 3.06 -15.67
N GLY A 198 13.00 3.31 -15.56
CA GLY A 198 12.28 3.30 -14.29
C GLY A 198 11.75 1.91 -13.98
N VAL A 199 12.29 1.26 -12.95
CA VAL A 199 11.78 -0.01 -12.44
C VAL A 199 10.72 0.28 -11.38
N TYR A 200 9.54 -0.31 -11.54
CA TYR A 200 8.39 -0.18 -10.65
C TYR A 200 7.97 -1.56 -10.21
N ALA A 201 8.07 -1.86 -8.91
CA ALA A 201 7.70 -3.18 -8.39
C ALA A 201 6.76 -3.11 -7.20
N CYS A 202 5.75 -3.99 -7.20
CA CYS A 202 4.81 -4.16 -6.12
C CYS A 202 4.46 -5.63 -5.96
N GLY A 203 4.54 -6.16 -4.74
CA GLY A 203 4.29 -7.58 -4.48
C GLY A 203 4.83 -8.06 -3.13
N PRO A 204 5.05 -9.38 -2.96
CA PRO A 204 5.52 -9.96 -1.70
C PRO A 204 6.87 -9.40 -1.26
N GLY A 205 7.06 -9.23 0.06
CA GLY A 205 8.30 -8.66 0.65
C GLY A 205 9.57 -9.27 0.08
N ARG A 206 9.67 -10.61 0.04
CA ARG A 206 10.83 -11.34 -0.53
C ARG A 206 11.21 -10.92 -1.95
N MET A 207 10.23 -10.57 -2.78
CA MET A 207 10.47 -10.16 -4.17
C MET A 207 11.05 -8.75 -4.20
N LEU A 208 10.49 -7.85 -3.39
CA LEU A 208 10.92 -6.46 -3.29
C LEU A 208 12.29 -6.33 -2.61
N ASP A 209 12.57 -7.19 -1.63
CA ASP A 209 13.87 -7.28 -0.96
C ASP A 209 14.95 -7.74 -1.94
N ALA A 210 14.68 -8.79 -2.74
CA ALA A 210 15.61 -9.25 -3.76
C ALA A 210 15.91 -8.17 -4.83
N LEU A 211 14.90 -7.41 -5.27
CA LEU A 211 15.11 -6.28 -6.18
C LEU A 211 15.94 -5.16 -5.56
N THR A 212 15.71 -4.87 -4.27
CA THR A 212 16.52 -3.90 -3.51
C THR A 212 17.98 -4.33 -3.45
N GLU A 213 18.26 -5.59 -3.14
CA GLU A 213 19.63 -6.13 -3.08
C GLU A 213 20.35 -6.11 -4.44
N LEU A 214 19.61 -6.30 -5.53
CA LEU A 214 20.13 -6.24 -6.89
C LEU A 214 20.35 -4.80 -7.38
N HIS A 215 19.71 -3.81 -6.77
CA HIS A 215 19.83 -2.41 -7.16
C HIS A 215 21.10 -1.77 -6.58
N ARG A 216 21.99 -1.33 -7.47
CA ARG A 216 23.22 -0.60 -7.12
C ARG A 216 23.09 0.87 -7.45
N ALA A 217 23.80 1.72 -6.70
CA ALA A 217 23.77 3.17 -6.89
C ALA A 217 24.24 3.61 -8.30
N ASP A 218 25.08 2.82 -8.96
CA ASP A 218 25.62 3.06 -10.30
C ASP A 218 24.90 2.27 -11.41
N ALA A 219 23.76 1.65 -11.10
CA ALA A 219 23.07 0.75 -12.03
C ALA A 219 22.49 1.46 -13.27
N GLY A 220 22.39 2.80 -13.27
CA GLY A 220 21.89 3.59 -14.38
C GLY A 220 20.37 3.56 -14.57
N TRP A 221 19.65 2.75 -13.79
CA TRP A 221 18.19 2.69 -13.71
C TRP A 221 17.73 3.00 -12.28
N GLN A 222 16.47 3.40 -12.12
CA GLN A 222 15.89 3.78 -10.83
C GLN A 222 14.95 2.69 -10.31
N LEU A 223 15.02 2.36 -9.02
CA LEU A 223 14.11 1.42 -8.38
C LEU A 223 13.03 2.16 -7.59
N ASN A 224 11.76 1.88 -7.88
CA ASN A 224 10.61 2.37 -7.15
C ASN A 224 9.81 1.16 -6.67
N LEU A 225 9.52 1.10 -5.37
CA LEU A 225 8.83 -0.04 -4.75
C LEU A 225 7.60 0.44 -3.98
N GLU A 226 6.54 -0.36 -4.00
CA GLU A 226 5.41 -0.23 -3.08
C GLU A 226 5.22 -1.54 -2.30
N ARG A 227 5.17 -1.44 -0.97
CA ARG A 227 4.88 -2.55 -0.05
C ARG A 227 3.45 -2.40 0.46
N PHE A 228 2.66 -3.46 0.40
CA PHE A 228 1.30 -3.46 0.99
C PHE A 228 1.29 -3.81 2.48
N ALA A 229 2.34 -4.46 2.97
CA ALA A 229 2.51 -4.78 4.38
C ALA A 229 4.00 -4.71 4.75
N ALA A 230 4.29 -4.29 5.98
CA ALA A 230 5.58 -4.56 6.60
C ALA A 230 5.76 -6.08 6.84
N ALA A 231 6.98 -6.49 7.19
CA ALA A 231 7.20 -7.86 7.61
C ALA A 231 6.27 -8.21 8.79
N PRO A 232 5.70 -9.43 8.84
CA PRO A 232 4.91 -9.86 9.99
C PRO A 232 5.71 -9.70 11.27
N ILE A 233 5.08 -9.12 12.27
CA ILE A 233 5.71 -8.85 13.56
C ILE A 233 5.08 -9.80 14.55
N ASP A 234 5.92 -10.53 15.26
CA ASP A 234 5.44 -11.38 16.34
C ASP A 234 4.88 -10.49 17.46
N ALA A 235 3.55 -10.40 17.52
CA ALA A 235 2.84 -9.69 18.58
C ALA A 235 2.73 -10.55 19.86
N THR A 236 3.27 -11.76 19.87
CA THR A 236 3.31 -12.63 21.05
C THR A 236 4.19 -11.98 22.11
N GLY A 237 3.55 -11.43 23.14
CA GLY A 237 4.23 -10.70 24.22
C GLY A 237 4.05 -9.19 24.17
N ASP A 238 3.19 -8.66 23.28
CA ASP A 238 2.74 -7.28 23.36
C ASP A 238 2.16 -7.01 24.77
N VAL A 239 2.76 -6.06 25.46
CA VAL A 239 2.29 -5.56 26.76
C VAL A 239 1.71 -4.16 26.60
N ASP A 240 0.85 -3.78 27.53
CA ASP A 240 0.35 -2.43 27.64
C ASP A 240 1.47 -1.44 28.02
N PHE A 241 1.37 -0.22 27.50
CA PHE A 241 2.27 0.88 27.85
C PHE A 241 1.52 2.21 27.78
N GLU A 242 2.15 3.26 28.27
CA GLU A 242 1.58 4.61 28.30
C GLU A 242 2.23 5.52 27.25
N VAL A 243 1.44 6.28 26.52
CA VAL A 243 1.92 7.36 25.65
C VAL A 243 1.51 8.70 26.22
N VAL A 244 2.48 9.59 26.44
CA VAL A 244 2.25 10.96 26.87
C VAL A 244 2.60 11.92 25.74
N THR A 245 1.68 12.81 25.40
CA THR A 245 1.88 13.80 24.32
C THR A 245 2.47 15.08 24.89
N VAL A 246 3.50 15.63 24.25
CA VAL A 246 4.17 16.86 24.70
C VAL A 246 3.24 18.07 24.67
N SER A 247 2.42 18.22 23.62
CA SER A 247 1.59 19.42 23.44
C SER A 247 0.57 19.64 24.57
N SER A 248 0.00 18.56 25.10
CA SER A 248 -1.09 18.62 26.08
C SER A 248 -0.71 18.05 27.45
N GLY A 249 0.38 17.28 27.55
CA GLY A 249 0.71 16.47 28.72
C GLY A 249 -0.29 15.34 28.99
N ALA A 250 -1.29 15.13 28.13
CA ALA A 250 -2.25 14.06 28.27
C ALA A 250 -1.58 12.69 28.12
N SER A 251 -2.10 11.74 28.88
CA SER A 251 -1.65 10.35 28.89
C SER A 251 -2.71 9.45 28.30
N TYR A 252 -2.28 8.54 27.43
CA TYR A 252 -3.12 7.56 26.77
C TYR A 252 -2.57 6.16 27.01
N PRO A 253 -3.35 5.25 27.62
CA PRO A 253 -2.96 3.84 27.70
C PRO A 253 -3.07 3.21 26.31
N VAL A 254 -2.02 2.49 25.91
CA VAL A 254 -1.97 1.73 24.66
C VAL A 254 -2.05 0.24 25.00
N PRO A 255 -3.23 -0.40 24.82
CA PRO A 255 -3.38 -1.82 25.11
C PRO A 255 -2.47 -2.70 24.25
N ALA A 256 -2.27 -3.94 24.69
CA ALA A 256 -1.68 -4.98 23.85
C ALA A 256 -2.51 -5.15 22.56
N GLY A 257 -1.84 -5.24 21.41
CA GLY A 257 -2.49 -5.39 20.10
C GLY A 257 -3.10 -4.12 19.50
N CYS A 258 -3.14 -2.99 20.21
CA CYS A 258 -3.52 -1.68 19.65
C CYS A 258 -2.29 -0.87 19.28
N SER A 259 -2.34 -0.16 18.15
CA SER A 259 -1.29 0.81 17.77
C SER A 259 -1.45 2.14 18.52
N ILE A 260 -0.36 2.90 18.63
CA ILE A 260 -0.38 4.26 19.19
C ILE A 260 -1.31 5.14 18.33
N LEU A 261 -1.20 5.04 17.00
CA LEU A 261 -2.04 5.76 16.05
C LEU A 261 -3.54 5.57 16.32
N GLU A 262 -4.01 4.33 16.47
CA GLU A 262 -5.43 4.04 16.74
C GLU A 262 -5.90 4.68 18.05
N VAL A 263 -5.08 4.58 19.10
CA VAL A 263 -5.42 5.15 20.43
C VAL A 263 -5.52 6.66 20.36
N LEU A 264 -4.55 7.35 19.75
CA LEU A 264 -4.56 8.81 19.65
C LEU A 264 -5.76 9.30 18.81
N ARG A 265 -6.04 8.65 17.68
CA ARG A 265 -7.19 9.01 16.83
C ARG A 265 -8.53 8.77 17.52
N LYS A 266 -8.68 7.68 18.26
CA LYS A 266 -9.88 7.40 19.05
C LYS A 266 -10.15 8.48 20.10
N ASN A 267 -9.10 9.16 20.57
CA ASN A 267 -9.17 10.28 21.50
C ASN A 267 -9.25 11.65 20.80
N GLY A 268 -9.50 11.67 19.47
CA GLY A 268 -9.71 12.90 18.71
C GLY A 268 -8.43 13.68 18.37
N MET A 269 -7.26 13.07 18.53
CA MET A 269 -6.00 13.73 18.17
C MET A 269 -5.78 13.73 16.66
N ALA A 270 -5.36 14.89 16.15
CA ALA A 270 -4.92 15.05 14.78
C ALA A 270 -3.46 14.60 14.67
N VAL A 271 -3.26 13.43 14.07
CA VAL A 271 -1.95 12.86 13.77
C VAL A 271 -1.87 12.58 12.28
N ASP A 272 -0.72 12.89 11.67
CA ASP A 272 -0.49 12.58 10.27
C ASP A 272 -0.31 11.07 10.13
N PHE A 273 -1.02 10.45 9.18
CA PHE A 273 -0.85 9.05 8.84
C PHE A 273 -1.33 8.80 7.41
N SER A 274 -0.94 7.64 6.87
CA SER A 274 -1.54 7.10 5.65
C SER A 274 -1.61 5.58 5.78
N CYS A 275 -0.59 4.82 5.31
CA CYS A 275 -0.71 3.36 5.12
C CYS A 275 -1.21 2.57 6.34
N SER A 276 -0.88 2.99 7.56
CA SER A 276 -1.17 2.25 8.81
C SER A 276 -0.59 0.83 8.85
N GLU A 277 0.45 0.58 8.06
CA GLU A 277 1.16 -0.69 7.89
C GLU A 277 2.68 -0.54 8.07
N GLY A 278 3.16 0.64 8.49
CA GLY A 278 4.60 0.87 8.77
C GLY A 278 5.49 0.96 7.53
N VAL A 279 4.95 1.32 6.36
CA VAL A 279 5.69 1.30 5.08
C VAL A 279 5.82 2.66 4.39
N CYS A 280 5.03 3.66 4.78
CA CYS A 280 4.99 4.96 4.06
C CYS A 280 5.68 6.12 4.78
N GLY A 281 5.98 6.01 6.07
CA GLY A 281 6.66 7.06 6.84
C GLY A 281 5.77 8.24 7.28
N THR A 282 4.53 8.36 6.82
CA THR A 282 3.69 9.55 7.09
C THR A 282 3.42 9.79 8.58
N CYS A 283 3.35 8.73 9.39
CA CYS A 283 3.11 8.83 10.83
C CYS A 283 4.41 8.86 11.65
N GLU A 284 5.51 9.28 11.05
CA GLU A 284 6.75 9.49 11.77
C GLU A 284 6.56 10.53 12.88
N THR A 285 6.93 10.20 14.11
CA THR A 285 6.75 11.04 15.28
C THR A 285 8.01 11.02 16.13
N ALA A 286 8.49 12.19 16.54
CA ALA A 286 9.66 12.30 17.39
C ALA A 286 9.39 11.72 18.80
N VAL A 287 10.37 10.99 19.31
CA VAL A 287 10.36 10.40 20.66
C VAL A 287 11.20 11.29 21.57
N VAL A 288 10.59 11.84 22.62
CA VAL A 288 11.23 12.74 23.58
C VAL A 288 11.75 11.98 24.81
N GLU A 289 11.05 10.92 25.22
CA GLU A 289 11.44 10.07 26.35
C GLU A 289 10.96 8.62 26.13
N GLY A 290 11.77 7.66 26.60
CA GLY A 290 11.49 6.23 26.53
C GLY A 290 12.17 5.53 25.35
N LEU A 291 12.02 4.21 25.27
CA LEU A 291 12.64 3.41 24.22
C LEU A 291 11.56 2.80 23.32
N PRO A 292 11.44 3.22 22.05
CA PRO A 292 10.51 2.63 21.11
C PRO A 292 10.92 1.20 20.75
N GLU A 293 9.92 0.40 20.42
CA GLU A 293 10.09 -0.88 19.76
C GLU A 293 9.73 -0.70 18.27
N HIS A 294 10.76 -0.51 17.44
CA HIS A 294 10.59 -0.25 16.02
C HIS A 294 10.07 -1.46 15.26
N ARG A 295 8.99 -1.23 14.52
CA ARG A 295 8.21 -2.25 13.82
C ARG A 295 7.94 -1.90 12.37
N ASP A 296 8.40 -0.74 11.91
CA ASP A 296 8.25 -0.28 10.54
C ASP A 296 9.30 -0.88 9.60
N ALA A 297 9.11 -0.59 8.30
CA ALA A 297 10.04 -0.90 7.23
C ALA A 297 10.64 0.39 6.60
N VAL A 298 10.59 1.51 7.33
CA VAL A 298 10.99 2.85 6.83
C VAL A 298 12.36 3.23 7.39
N LEU A 299 12.51 3.18 8.71
CA LEU A 299 13.74 3.56 9.39
C LEU A 299 14.85 2.55 9.13
N SER A 300 16.05 3.04 8.84
CA SER A 300 17.29 2.26 8.78
C SER A 300 17.68 1.70 10.14
N ALA A 301 18.62 0.76 10.17
CA ALA A 301 19.13 0.22 11.43
C ALA A 301 19.77 1.30 12.32
N GLU A 302 20.45 2.27 11.72
CA GLU A 302 21.09 3.39 12.43
C GLU A 302 20.03 4.34 13.03
N GLU A 303 18.99 4.69 12.27
CA GLU A 303 17.89 5.53 12.77
C GLU A 303 17.09 4.84 13.89
N ARG A 304 16.90 3.51 13.80
CA ARG A 304 16.25 2.72 14.86
C ARG A 304 17.07 2.70 16.15
N GLU A 305 18.39 2.59 16.05
CA GLU A 305 19.28 2.60 17.21
C GLU A 305 19.31 3.98 17.90
N ALA A 306 19.19 5.07 17.12
CA ALA A 306 19.13 6.42 17.64
C ALA A 306 17.89 6.68 18.53
N ASN A 307 16.76 6.04 18.22
CA ASN A 307 15.50 6.17 18.95
C ASN A 307 14.92 7.60 19.02
N ASP A 308 15.34 8.50 18.13
CA ASP A 308 14.86 9.89 18.08
C ASP A 308 13.42 10.03 17.54
N THR A 309 12.95 9.02 16.80
CA THR A 309 11.67 9.04 16.08
C THR A 309 11.10 7.63 15.96
N MET A 310 9.79 7.50 15.72
CA MET A 310 9.13 6.21 15.51
C MET A 310 7.90 6.34 14.59
N MET A 311 7.53 5.23 13.95
CA MET A 311 6.27 5.11 13.20
C MET A 311 5.12 4.66 14.12
N ILE A 312 4.30 5.59 14.60
CA ILE A 312 3.26 5.33 15.61
C ILE A 312 2.14 4.37 15.16
N CYS A 313 2.05 4.05 13.86
CA CYS A 313 1.04 3.12 13.34
C CYS A 313 1.36 1.65 13.59
N VAL A 314 2.63 1.29 13.81
CA VAL A 314 3.05 -0.10 14.01
C VAL A 314 4.00 -0.27 15.19
N SER A 315 4.82 0.74 15.51
CA SER A 315 5.80 0.68 16.58
C SER A 315 5.17 0.74 17.97
N ARG A 316 5.80 0.05 18.92
CA ARG A 316 5.39 -0.04 20.33
C ARG A 316 6.49 0.54 21.24
N ALA A 317 6.50 0.16 22.51
CA ALA A 317 7.47 0.59 23.49
C ALA A 317 8.18 -0.60 24.14
N ARG A 318 9.49 -0.47 24.35
CA ARG A 318 10.28 -1.34 25.23
C ARG A 318 10.24 -0.88 26.68
N THR A 319 9.92 0.40 26.91
CA THR A 319 9.68 0.98 28.23
C THR A 319 8.19 1.03 28.54
N ALA A 320 7.82 1.10 29.83
CA ALA A 320 6.41 1.20 30.25
C ALA A 320 5.74 2.51 29.81
N ARG A 321 6.52 3.51 29.39
CA ARG A 321 6.05 4.83 28.95
C ARG A 321 6.90 5.35 27.79
N LEU A 322 6.25 6.04 26.86
CA LEU A 322 6.85 6.89 25.84
C LEU A 322 6.31 8.33 25.96
N VAL A 323 7.16 9.32 25.72
CA VAL A 323 6.75 10.72 25.54
C VAL A 323 7.00 11.10 24.09
N LEU A 324 5.95 11.54 23.39
CA LEU A 324 5.98 11.81 21.95
C LEU A 324 5.69 13.28 21.65
N ASP A 325 6.39 13.85 20.67
CA ASP A 325 6.18 15.23 20.20
C ASP A 325 4.94 15.32 19.29
N ILE A 326 3.78 15.24 19.93
CA ILE A 326 2.43 15.36 19.36
C ILE A 326 1.68 16.43 20.11
#